data_AF-A0A285TM93-F1
#
_entry.id   AF-A0A285TM93-F1
#
_cell.length_a   1.000
_cell.length_b   1.000
_cell.length_c   1.000
_cell.angle_alpha   90.00
_cell.angle_beta   90.00
_cell.angle_gamma   90.00
#
_symmetry.space_group_name_H-M   'P 1'
#
loop_
_entity.id
_entity.type
_entity.pdbx_description
1 polymer ?
#
loop_
_entity_poly.entity_id
_entity_poly.type
_entity_poly.pdbx_seq_one_letter_code
_entity_poly.pdbx_strand_id
1 'polypeptide(L)'
;MKRIITLITLVLVSASTLMYAQSSSETRQAERKAQREAQKAREKAENERNYAIAVQALKEGKFVLEADQLVFKRGRSAFVSSTTNFVLMDGEHASVQIAANNALAGPNGIGGITVDGSRKEMKITTDKKGNVNCSFSVQGIGISAQVYITLTNGGNNASARISPNFNSNTLTLNGVLVPLSQSNVYKGRAL
;
A
#
# COMPACT_ATOMS: atom_id res chain seq x y z
N MET A 1 -73.82 8.30 -9.41
CA MET A 1 -73.06 7.07 -9.75
C MET A 1 -71.82 7.35 -10.61
N LYS A 2 -71.93 8.01 -11.78
CA LYS A 2 -70.78 8.30 -12.66
C LYS A 2 -69.62 9.09 -12.01
N ARG A 3 -69.93 10.07 -11.14
CA ARG A 3 -68.92 10.91 -10.43
C ARG A 3 -68.14 10.17 -9.34
N ILE A 4 -68.70 9.10 -8.78
CA ILE A 4 -68.03 8.29 -7.74
C ILE A 4 -67.05 7.32 -8.39
N ILE A 5 -67.41 6.75 -9.55
CA ILE A 5 -66.55 5.85 -10.32
C ILE A 5 -65.31 6.59 -10.84
N THR A 6 -65.44 7.84 -11.31
CA THR A 6 -64.29 8.66 -11.74
C THR A 6 -63.35 9.06 -10.61
N LEU A 7 -63.87 9.24 -9.39
CA LEU A 7 -63.04 9.55 -8.21
C LEU A 7 -62.23 8.34 -7.76
N ILE A 8 -62.83 7.14 -7.81
CA ILE A 8 -62.15 5.89 -7.44
C ILE A 8 -61.04 5.54 -8.45
N THR A 9 -61.27 5.74 -9.75
CA THR A 9 -60.24 5.49 -10.77
C THR A 9 -59.07 6.46 -10.68
N LEU A 10 -59.29 7.74 -10.32
CA LEU A 10 -58.21 8.72 -10.14
C LEU A 10 -57.31 8.42 -8.93
N VAL A 11 -57.88 7.85 -7.87
CA VAL A 11 -57.12 7.42 -6.67
C VAL A 11 -56.27 6.17 -6.95
N LEU A 12 -56.77 5.23 -7.75
CA LEU A 12 -56.03 4.02 -8.13
C LEU A 12 -54.84 4.31 -9.07
N VAL A 13 -54.98 5.30 -9.97
CA VAL A 13 -53.90 5.71 -10.89
C VAL A 13 -52.81 6.52 -10.16
N SER A 14 -53.17 7.32 -9.15
CA SER A 14 -52.18 8.05 -8.35
C SER A 14 -51.40 7.14 -7.39
N ALA A 15 -52.06 6.15 -6.78
CA ALA A 15 -51.40 5.16 -5.91
C ALA A 15 -50.35 4.30 -6.64
N SER A 16 -50.59 3.96 -7.91
CA SER A 16 -49.67 3.13 -8.71
C SER A 16 -48.38 3.87 -9.11
N THR A 17 -48.44 5.20 -9.34
CA THR A 17 -47.24 5.99 -9.69
C THR A 17 -46.27 6.21 -8.53
N LEU A 18 -46.77 6.33 -7.29
CA LEU A 18 -45.93 6.51 -6.09
C LEU A 18 -45.14 5.24 -5.73
N MET A 19 -45.72 4.05 -5.95
CA MET A 19 -45.05 2.77 -5.67
C MET A 19 -43.94 2.45 -6.68
N TYR A 20 -44.05 2.87 -7.95
CA TYR A 20 -42.99 2.69 -8.96
C TYR A 20 -41.77 3.60 -8.71
N ALA A 21 -41.98 4.83 -8.22
CA ALA A 21 -40.88 5.73 -7.88
C ALA A 21 -40.11 5.25 -6.63
N GLN A 22 -40.82 4.77 -5.61
CA GLN A 22 -40.22 4.29 -4.35
C GLN A 22 -39.51 2.93 -4.50
N SER A 23 -40.06 2.00 -5.29
CA SER A 23 -39.40 0.73 -5.59
C SER A 23 -38.09 0.93 -6.38
N SER A 24 -38.03 1.92 -7.27
CA SER A 24 -36.83 2.18 -8.08
C SER A 24 -35.61 2.66 -7.25
N SER A 25 -35.83 3.39 -6.14
CA SER A 25 -34.76 3.92 -5.30
C SER A 25 -34.21 2.85 -4.34
N GLU A 26 -35.08 2.05 -3.73
CA GLU A 26 -34.70 0.91 -2.88
C GLU A 26 -33.96 -0.16 -3.69
N THR A 27 -34.43 -0.47 -4.91
CA THR A 27 -33.76 -1.43 -5.79
C THR A 27 -32.37 -0.95 -6.22
N ARG A 28 -32.21 0.34 -6.56
CA ARG A 28 -30.89 0.94 -6.87
C ARG A 28 -29.94 0.96 -5.66
N GLN A 29 -30.45 1.16 -4.45
CA GLN A 29 -29.63 1.10 -3.23
C GLN A 29 -29.17 -0.32 -2.93
N ALA A 30 -30.07 -1.30 -3.05
CA ALA A 30 -29.74 -2.72 -2.89
C ALA A 30 -28.69 -3.17 -3.92
N GLU A 31 -28.85 -2.77 -5.18
CA GLU A 31 -27.91 -3.08 -6.26
C GLU A 31 -26.53 -2.47 -6.01
N ARG A 32 -26.44 -1.19 -5.61
CA ARG A 32 -25.17 -0.54 -5.23
C ARG A 32 -24.51 -1.22 -4.04
N LYS A 33 -25.29 -1.67 -3.05
CA LYS A 33 -24.77 -2.38 -1.88
C LYS A 33 -24.19 -3.73 -2.28
N ALA A 34 -24.91 -4.51 -3.09
CA ALA A 34 -24.44 -5.78 -3.63
C ALA A 34 -23.17 -5.62 -4.48
N GLN A 35 -23.10 -4.59 -5.34
CA GLN A 35 -21.89 -4.27 -6.11
C GLN A 35 -20.70 -3.94 -5.21
N ARG A 36 -20.89 -3.13 -4.16
CA ARG A 36 -19.83 -2.81 -3.19
C ARG A 36 -19.36 -4.04 -2.41
N GLU A 37 -20.28 -4.91 -2.00
CA GLU A 37 -19.95 -6.15 -1.30
C GLU A 37 -19.18 -7.11 -2.20
N ALA A 38 -19.61 -7.27 -3.46
CA ALA A 38 -18.89 -8.06 -4.45
C ALA A 38 -17.48 -7.49 -4.73
N GLN A 39 -17.35 -6.16 -4.83
CA GLN A 39 -16.05 -5.51 -5.00
C GLN A 39 -15.14 -5.74 -3.79
N LYS A 40 -15.64 -5.52 -2.57
CA LYS A 40 -14.88 -5.77 -1.33
C LYS A 40 -14.43 -7.23 -1.22
N ALA A 41 -15.27 -8.18 -1.62
CA ALA A 41 -14.92 -9.60 -1.60
C ALA A 41 -13.79 -9.91 -2.60
N ARG A 42 -13.83 -9.31 -3.80
CA ARG A 42 -12.76 -9.43 -4.80
C ARG A 42 -11.45 -8.80 -4.31
N GLU A 43 -11.50 -7.56 -3.82
CA GLU A 43 -10.33 -6.86 -3.26
C GLU A 43 -9.73 -7.64 -2.09
N LYS A 44 -10.56 -8.22 -1.22
CA LYS A 44 -10.09 -9.06 -0.11
C LYS A 44 -9.36 -10.30 -0.61
N ALA A 45 -9.91 -11.02 -1.59
CA ALA A 45 -9.27 -12.20 -2.16
C ALA A 45 -7.94 -11.86 -2.85
N GLU A 46 -7.89 -10.75 -3.59
CA GLU A 46 -6.65 -10.26 -4.21
C GLU A 46 -5.62 -9.87 -3.16
N ASN A 47 -6.04 -9.16 -2.12
CA ASN A 47 -5.15 -8.73 -1.05
C ASN A 47 -4.60 -9.90 -0.23
N GLU A 48 -5.40 -10.93 0.04
CA GLU A 48 -4.94 -12.16 0.68
C GLU A 48 -3.89 -12.88 -0.17
N ARG A 49 -4.10 -12.93 -1.50
CA ARG A 49 -3.11 -13.48 -2.44
C ARG A 49 -1.83 -12.63 -2.45
N ASN A 50 -1.95 -11.32 -2.54
CA ASN A 50 -0.82 -10.39 -2.55
C ASN A 50 -0.03 -10.46 -1.25
N TYR A 51 -0.71 -10.61 -0.11
CA TYR A 51 -0.09 -10.84 1.18
C TYR A 51 0.74 -12.12 1.19
N ALA A 52 0.17 -13.26 0.77
CA ALA A 52 0.90 -14.52 0.71
C ALA A 52 2.16 -14.42 -0.19
N ILE A 53 2.02 -13.77 -1.35
CA ILE A 53 3.14 -13.51 -2.27
C ILE A 53 4.21 -12.62 -1.62
N ALA A 54 3.81 -11.54 -0.95
CA ALA A 54 4.72 -10.62 -0.26
C ALA A 54 5.47 -11.30 0.90
N VAL A 55 4.77 -12.14 1.69
CA VAL A 55 5.39 -12.95 2.75
C VAL A 55 6.42 -13.91 2.17
N GLN A 56 6.12 -14.55 1.03
CA GLN A 56 7.05 -15.44 0.37
C GLN A 56 8.28 -14.69 -0.16
N ALA A 57 8.09 -13.52 -0.79
CA ALA A 57 9.18 -12.67 -1.26
C ALA A 57 10.11 -12.22 -0.12
N LEU A 58 9.56 -11.90 1.06
CA LEU A 58 10.34 -11.62 2.26
C LEU A 58 11.16 -12.83 2.71
N LYS A 59 10.58 -14.02 2.75
CA LYS A 59 11.26 -15.27 3.15
C LYS A 59 12.39 -15.66 2.19
N GLU A 60 12.17 -15.45 0.90
CA GLU A 60 13.18 -15.70 -0.14
C GLU A 60 14.27 -14.63 -0.19
N GLY A 61 14.08 -13.50 0.49
CA GLY A 61 14.97 -12.35 0.39
C GLY A 61 15.02 -11.76 -1.03
N LYS A 62 13.90 -11.81 -1.76
CA LYS A 62 13.79 -11.38 -3.16
C LYS A 62 12.60 -10.47 -3.37
N PHE A 63 12.73 -9.22 -2.97
CA PHE A 63 11.63 -8.25 -2.99
C PHE A 63 12.08 -6.83 -3.31
N VAL A 64 11.10 -6.01 -3.68
CA VAL A 64 11.20 -4.55 -3.65
C VAL A 64 10.03 -4.00 -2.86
N LEU A 65 10.31 -3.11 -1.91
CA LEU A 65 9.32 -2.19 -1.35
C LEU A 65 9.35 -0.92 -2.20
N GLU A 66 8.32 -0.76 -3.02
CA GLU A 66 8.10 0.39 -3.89
C GLU A 66 7.34 1.45 -3.11
N ALA A 67 8.00 2.57 -2.77
CA ALA A 67 7.40 3.59 -1.94
C ALA A 67 6.62 4.61 -2.77
N ASP A 68 5.43 4.96 -2.30
CA ASP A 68 4.62 6.07 -2.81
C ASP A 68 4.63 7.27 -1.85
N GLN A 69 5.07 7.08 -0.62
CA GLN A 69 5.09 8.09 0.42
C GLN A 69 6.33 7.98 1.30
N LEU A 70 6.93 9.13 1.60
CA LEU A 70 7.94 9.28 2.66
C LEU A 70 7.32 9.93 3.89
N VAL A 71 7.70 9.45 5.06
CA VAL A 71 7.41 10.10 6.35
C VAL A 71 8.75 10.45 7.00
N PHE A 72 8.98 11.75 7.16
CA PHE A 72 10.16 12.32 7.76
C PHE A 72 10.07 12.31 9.29
N LYS A 73 11.20 12.55 9.94
CA LYS A 73 11.27 12.81 11.38
C LYS A 73 10.26 13.90 11.76
N ARG A 74 9.49 13.68 12.83
CA ARG A 74 8.39 14.54 13.32
C ARG A 74 7.10 14.53 12.47
N GLY A 75 6.91 13.51 11.64
CA GLY A 75 5.59 13.19 11.06
C GLY A 75 5.20 13.95 9.80
N ARG A 76 6.05 14.85 9.29
CA ARG A 76 5.85 15.44 7.95
C ARG A 76 5.93 14.33 6.91
N SER A 77 5.02 14.32 5.93
CA SER A 77 5.02 13.36 4.84
C SER A 77 5.04 14.03 3.47
N ALA A 78 5.46 13.27 2.45
CA ALA A 78 5.41 13.68 1.06
C ALA A 78 5.17 12.47 0.17
N PHE A 79 4.39 12.63 -0.90
CA PHE A 79 4.27 11.62 -1.94
C PHE A 79 5.50 11.64 -2.85
N VAL A 80 5.91 10.45 -3.31
CA VAL A 80 7.15 10.27 -4.06
C VAL A 80 6.99 9.21 -5.16
N SER A 81 7.93 9.21 -6.11
CA SER A 81 8.03 8.16 -7.12
C SER A 81 8.79 6.95 -6.57
N SER A 82 8.25 5.75 -6.79
CA SER A 82 8.89 4.48 -6.41
C SER A 82 10.19 4.21 -7.16
N THR A 83 10.37 4.78 -8.36
CA THR A 83 11.60 4.62 -9.17
C THR A 83 12.87 5.15 -8.48
N THR A 84 12.71 6.12 -7.58
CA THR A 84 13.79 6.76 -6.83
C THR A 84 13.63 6.65 -5.31
N ASN A 85 12.62 5.91 -4.84
CA ASN A 85 12.31 5.74 -3.43
C ASN A 85 11.87 4.30 -3.19
N PHE A 86 12.81 3.45 -2.82
CA PHE A 86 12.55 2.02 -2.65
C PHE A 86 13.56 1.36 -1.72
N VAL A 87 13.18 0.18 -1.23
CA VAL A 87 14.09 -0.80 -0.62
C VAL A 87 14.08 -2.05 -1.48
N LEU A 88 15.24 -2.49 -1.93
CA LEU A 88 15.41 -3.68 -2.76
C LEU A 88 16.23 -4.72 -2.00
N MET A 89 15.85 -5.98 -2.14
CA MET A 89 16.59 -7.14 -1.68
C MET A 89 16.65 -8.18 -2.80
N ASP A 90 17.87 -8.61 -3.15
CA ASP A 90 18.13 -9.73 -4.05
C ASP A 90 19.16 -10.68 -3.43
N GLY A 91 18.66 -11.59 -2.59
CA GLY A 91 19.46 -12.55 -1.84
C GLY A 91 20.39 -11.87 -0.84
N GLU A 92 21.69 -11.89 -1.14
CA GLU A 92 22.73 -11.27 -0.31
C GLU A 92 23.00 -9.80 -0.68
N HIS A 93 22.39 -9.30 -1.74
CA HIS A 93 22.48 -7.90 -2.15
C HIS A 93 21.24 -7.12 -1.70
N ALA A 94 21.45 -5.89 -1.23
CA ALA A 94 20.37 -5.00 -0.83
C ALA A 94 20.68 -3.55 -1.22
N SER A 95 19.63 -2.82 -1.56
CA SER A 95 19.73 -1.42 -1.95
C SER A 95 18.65 -0.59 -1.27
N VAL A 96 19.01 0.57 -0.77
CA VAL A 96 18.11 1.57 -0.22
C VAL A 96 18.34 2.85 -1.00
N GLN A 97 17.33 3.27 -1.76
CA GLN A 97 17.37 4.51 -2.53
C GLN A 97 16.25 5.43 -2.05
N ILE A 98 16.60 6.66 -1.73
CA ILE A 98 15.67 7.72 -1.35
C ILE A 98 16.14 9.00 -2.02
N ALA A 99 15.36 9.52 -2.96
CA ALA A 99 15.58 10.83 -3.54
C ALA A 99 14.70 11.85 -2.81
N ALA A 100 15.15 12.31 -1.64
CA ALA A 100 14.52 13.44 -0.97
C ALA A 100 14.96 14.74 -1.65
N ASN A 101 14.05 15.40 -2.37
CA ASN A 101 14.31 16.73 -2.91
C ASN A 101 14.47 17.72 -1.76
N ASN A 102 15.50 18.58 -1.81
CA ASN A 102 15.77 19.63 -0.82
C ASN A 102 14.53 20.51 -0.52
N ALA A 103 13.64 20.71 -1.51
CA ALA A 103 12.37 21.43 -1.35
C ALA A 103 11.38 20.74 -0.38
N LEU A 104 11.37 19.40 -0.32
CA LEU A 104 10.51 18.61 0.56
C LEU A 104 11.14 18.35 1.94
N ALA A 105 12.47 18.47 2.02
CA ALA A 105 13.27 18.09 3.16
C ALA A 105 13.43 19.25 4.18
N GLY A 106 13.35 20.51 3.73
CA GLY A 106 13.47 21.70 4.58
C GLY A 106 14.89 21.90 5.13
N PRO A 107 15.13 22.86 6.05
CA PRO A 107 16.47 23.17 6.57
C PRO A 107 17.16 21.99 7.29
N ASN A 108 16.38 21.03 7.77
CA ASN A 108 16.83 19.79 8.42
C ASN A 108 16.74 18.57 7.49
N GLY A 109 16.65 18.83 6.19
CA GLY A 109 16.32 17.85 5.18
C GLY A 109 17.30 16.69 5.15
N ILE A 110 16.78 15.48 5.34
CA ILE A 110 17.53 14.27 5.00
C ILE A 110 17.84 14.40 3.51
N GLY A 111 19.11 14.66 3.17
CA GLY A 111 19.59 14.57 1.79
C GLY A 111 19.34 13.16 1.26
N GLY A 112 19.34 13.00 -0.07
CA GLY A 112 19.10 11.70 -0.67
C GLY A 112 19.95 10.60 -0.01
N ILE A 113 19.32 9.48 0.34
CA ILE A 113 20.01 8.32 0.91
C ILE A 113 20.18 7.32 -0.21
N THR A 114 21.42 6.94 -0.50
CA THR A 114 21.71 5.80 -1.36
C THR A 114 22.68 4.89 -0.63
N VAL A 115 22.21 3.70 -0.27
CA VAL A 115 23.05 2.64 0.31
C VAL A 115 22.86 1.42 -0.54
N ASP A 116 23.90 1.02 -1.24
CA ASP A 116 23.91 -0.15 -2.11
C ASP A 116 25.04 -1.08 -1.66
N GLY A 117 24.72 -2.36 -1.46
CA GLY A 117 25.73 -3.32 -1.02
C GLY A 117 25.17 -4.59 -0.43
N SER A 118 25.89 -5.15 0.54
CA SER A 118 25.57 -6.48 1.07
C SER A 118 24.55 -6.43 2.21
N ARG A 119 23.61 -7.37 2.19
CA ARG A 119 22.70 -7.66 3.30
C ARG A 119 23.46 -8.27 4.47
N LYS A 120 23.13 -7.84 5.69
CA LYS A 120 23.58 -8.42 6.96
C LYS A 120 22.41 -8.63 7.91
N GLU A 121 22.50 -9.66 8.76
CA GLU A 121 21.64 -9.84 9.94
C GLU A 121 20.12 -9.80 9.67
N MET A 122 19.67 -10.53 8.64
CA MET A 122 18.25 -10.59 8.33
C MET A 122 17.50 -11.45 9.36
N LYS A 123 16.44 -10.88 9.93
CA LYS A 123 15.54 -11.54 10.85
C LYS A 123 14.10 -11.27 10.43
N ILE A 124 13.31 -12.33 10.39
CA ILE A 124 11.88 -12.26 10.07
C ILE A 124 11.09 -12.80 11.26
N THR A 125 10.06 -12.06 11.68
CA THR A 125 9.11 -12.50 12.71
C THR A 125 7.69 -12.19 12.28
N THR A 126 6.73 -12.95 12.79
CA THR A 126 5.30 -12.68 12.59
C THR A 126 4.67 -12.39 13.93
N ASP A 127 3.91 -11.30 14.02
CA ASP A 127 3.20 -10.95 15.26
C ASP A 127 1.86 -11.70 15.40
N LYS A 128 1.19 -11.55 16.54
CA LYS A 128 -0.11 -12.20 16.82
C LYS A 128 -1.25 -11.73 15.91
N LYS A 129 -1.11 -10.58 15.24
CA LYS A 129 -2.08 -10.02 14.30
C LYS A 129 -1.80 -10.48 12.87
N GLY A 130 -0.73 -11.25 12.67
CA GLY A 130 -0.29 -11.74 11.37
C GLY A 130 0.54 -10.71 10.60
N ASN A 131 1.01 -9.61 11.18
CA ASN A 131 1.94 -8.73 10.47
C ASN A 131 3.32 -9.37 10.44
N VAL A 132 4.03 -9.25 9.31
CA VAL A 132 5.39 -9.78 9.17
C VAL A 132 6.39 -8.64 9.32
N ASN A 133 7.28 -8.77 10.30
CA ASN A 133 8.36 -7.84 10.54
C ASN A 133 9.66 -8.43 10.01
N CYS A 134 10.38 -7.68 9.18
CA CYS A 134 11.67 -8.05 8.63
C CYS A 134 12.68 -6.96 8.97
N SER A 135 13.76 -7.31 9.66
CA SER A 135 14.86 -6.39 9.97
C SER A 135 16.15 -6.90 9.35
N PHE A 136 16.95 -6.01 8.78
CA PHE A 136 18.27 -6.32 8.24
C PHE A 136 19.10 -5.04 8.13
N SER A 137 20.40 -5.20 7.89
CA SER A 137 21.32 -4.11 7.61
C SER A 137 21.81 -4.18 6.17
N VAL A 138 22.04 -3.03 5.56
CA VAL A 138 22.68 -2.89 4.25
C VAL A 138 24.05 -2.26 4.45
N GLN A 139 25.09 -2.96 4.04
CA GLN A 139 26.48 -2.52 4.15
C GLN A 139 27.02 -2.16 2.77
N GLY A 140 27.14 -0.85 2.50
CA GLY A 140 27.83 -0.30 1.33
C GLY A 140 29.28 0.11 1.65
N ILE A 141 29.90 0.82 0.72
CA ILE A 141 31.28 1.33 0.85
C ILE A 141 31.26 2.61 1.70
N GLY A 142 31.75 2.53 2.93
CA GLY A 142 31.84 3.67 3.85
C GLY A 142 30.50 4.15 4.45
N ILE A 143 29.39 3.50 4.10
CA ILE A 143 28.03 3.85 4.52
C ILE A 143 27.22 2.58 4.81
N SER A 144 26.34 2.63 5.80
CA SER A 144 25.39 1.55 6.06
C SER A 144 24.04 2.08 6.54
N ALA A 145 23.02 1.24 6.43
CA ALA A 145 21.69 1.54 6.93
C ALA A 145 21.04 0.31 7.55
N GLN A 146 20.42 0.49 8.71
CA GLN A 146 19.52 -0.49 9.29
C GLN A 146 18.11 -0.27 8.73
N VAL A 147 17.48 -1.34 8.28
CA VAL A 147 16.13 -1.34 7.71
C VAL A 147 15.21 -2.20 8.56
N TYR A 148 14.03 -1.68 8.86
CA TYR A 148 12.95 -2.38 9.55
C TYR A 148 11.68 -2.27 8.71
N ILE A 149 11.28 -3.38 8.11
CA ILE A 149 10.07 -3.51 7.31
C ILE A 149 8.97 -4.13 8.16
N THR A 150 7.77 -3.57 8.09
CA THR A 150 6.52 -4.18 8.57
C THR A 150 5.59 -4.34 7.39
N LEU A 151 5.28 -5.59 7.03
CA LEU A 151 4.24 -5.97 6.09
C LEU A 151 2.92 -6.15 6.84
N THR A 152 1.91 -5.40 6.45
CA THR A 152 0.59 -5.42 7.10
C THR A 152 -0.19 -6.66 6.66
N ASN A 153 -0.83 -7.35 7.62
CA ASN A 153 -1.68 -8.50 7.30
C ASN A 153 -2.84 -8.11 6.37
N GLY A 154 -3.19 -9.00 5.44
CA GLY A 154 -4.34 -8.82 4.56
C GLY A 154 -4.12 -7.87 3.40
N GLY A 155 -2.87 -7.72 2.94
CA GLY A 155 -2.47 -7.01 1.72
C GLY A 155 -0.95 -7.04 1.53
N ASN A 156 -0.44 -6.34 0.52
CA ASN A 156 1.01 -6.15 0.35
C ASN A 156 1.51 -4.77 0.79
N ASN A 157 0.69 -4.01 1.51
CA ASN A 157 1.08 -2.71 2.05
C ASN A 157 2.15 -2.89 3.12
N ALA A 158 3.25 -2.18 2.95
CA ALA A 158 4.41 -2.27 3.83
C ALA A 158 4.95 -0.89 4.21
N SER A 159 5.58 -0.85 5.37
CA SER A 159 6.30 0.32 5.87
C SER A 159 7.75 -0.08 6.16
N ALA A 160 8.72 0.70 5.66
CA ALA A 160 10.14 0.50 5.94
C ALA A 160 10.72 1.71 6.66
N ARG A 161 11.09 1.55 7.93
CA ARG A 161 11.88 2.51 8.67
C ARG A 161 13.36 2.30 8.37
N ILE A 162 14.04 3.37 7.98
CA ILE A 162 15.45 3.37 7.62
C ILE A 162 16.22 4.25 8.61
N SER A 163 17.30 3.68 9.14
CA SER A 163 18.23 4.33 10.07
C SER A 163 19.64 4.24 9.50
N PRO A 164 20.11 5.27 8.79
CA PRO A 164 21.50 5.34 8.31
C PRO A 164 22.51 5.48 9.45
N ASN A 165 23.76 5.07 9.24
CA ASN A 165 24.84 5.18 10.22
C ASN A 165 25.58 6.54 10.22
N PHE A 166 25.37 7.38 9.20
CA PHE A 166 26.08 8.64 9.00
C PHE A 166 25.35 9.87 9.56
N ASN A 167 24.10 9.71 10.02
CA ASN A 167 23.37 10.75 10.76
C ASN A 167 22.27 10.14 11.65
N SER A 168 21.71 10.93 12.58
CA SER A 168 20.63 10.49 13.48
C SER A 168 19.22 10.70 12.92
N ASN A 169 19.10 10.99 11.62
CA ASN A 169 17.81 11.18 10.98
C ASN A 169 17.28 9.84 10.50
N THR A 170 16.07 9.52 10.95
CA THR A 170 15.33 8.34 10.51
C THR A 170 14.22 8.79 9.57
N LEU A 171 13.89 7.92 8.62
CA LEU A 171 12.85 8.15 7.63
C LEU A 171 12.10 6.85 7.38
N THR A 172 10.82 6.97 7.09
CA THR A 172 9.95 5.83 6.80
C THR A 172 9.45 5.91 5.37
N LEU A 173 9.54 4.80 4.64
CA LEU A 173 8.91 4.59 3.33
C LEU A 173 7.61 3.85 3.57
N ASN A 174 6.52 4.35 3.02
CA ASN A 174 5.27 3.60 2.91
C ASN A 174 5.02 3.29 1.44
N GLY A 175 4.45 2.12 1.18
CA GLY A 175 4.09 1.69 -0.16
C GLY A 175 3.74 0.20 -0.19
N VAL A 176 4.13 -0.48 -1.27
CA VAL A 176 3.81 -1.89 -1.49
C VAL A 176 5.06 -2.75 -1.59
N LEU A 177 5.00 -3.96 -1.02
CA LEU A 177 6.05 -4.95 -1.13
C LEU A 177 5.69 -5.96 -2.22
N VAL A 178 6.56 -6.09 -3.22
CA VAL A 178 6.37 -6.97 -4.36
C VAL A 178 7.59 -7.88 -4.54
N PRO A 179 7.42 -9.10 -5.09
CA PRO A 179 8.55 -9.91 -5.52
C PRO A 179 9.38 -9.19 -6.58
N LEU A 180 10.70 -9.46 -6.64
CA LEU A 180 11.58 -8.88 -7.66
C LEU A 180 11.05 -9.05 -9.09
N SER A 181 10.50 -10.23 -9.41
CA SER A 181 9.95 -10.55 -10.73
C SER A 181 8.73 -9.71 -11.14
N GLN A 182 8.07 -9.07 -10.17
CA GLN A 182 6.91 -8.21 -10.39
C GLN A 182 7.26 -6.72 -10.28
N SER A 183 8.42 -6.37 -9.72
CA SER A 183 8.82 -4.99 -9.52
C SER A 183 9.13 -4.27 -10.83
N ASN A 184 8.55 -3.09 -11.00
CA ASN A 184 8.88 -2.20 -12.12
C ASN A 184 10.20 -1.49 -11.87
N VAL A 185 10.53 -1.21 -10.60
CA VAL A 185 11.82 -0.63 -10.19
C VAL A 185 12.98 -1.55 -10.56
N TYR A 186 12.86 -2.85 -10.25
CA TYR A 186 13.91 -3.82 -10.58
C TYR A 186 14.07 -4.01 -12.09
N LYS A 187 12.96 -4.19 -12.83
CA LYS A 187 12.98 -4.36 -14.29
C LYS A 187 13.58 -3.15 -15.01
N GLY A 188 13.35 -1.94 -14.50
CA GLY A 188 13.95 -0.72 -15.05
C GLY A 188 15.45 -0.55 -14.77
N ARG A 189 16.05 -1.41 -13.91
CA ARG A 189 17.47 -1.38 -13.55
C ARG A 189 18.30 -2.49 -14.20
N ALA A 190 17.67 -3.52 -14.75
CA ALA A 190 18.37 -4.58 -15.47
C ALA A 190 18.88 -4.01 -16.81
N LEU A 191 20.20 -3.79 -16.90
CA LEU A 191 20.95 -3.56 -18.14
C LEU A 191 21.93 -4.72 -18.34
#